data_AF-A0A0V8JHP2-F1
#
_entry.id   AF-A0A0V8JHP2-F1
#
_cell.length_a   1.000
_cell.length_b   1.000
_cell.length_c   1.000
_cell.angle_alpha   90.00
_cell.angle_beta   90.00
_cell.angle_gamma   90.00
#
_symmetry.space_group_name_H-M   'P 1'
#
loop_
_entity.id
_entity.type
_entity.pdbx_description
1 polymer ?
#
loop_
_entity_poly.entity_id
_entity_poly.type
_entity_poly.pdbx_seq_one_letter_code
_entity_poly.pdbx_strand_id
1 'polypeptide(L)'
;MEWHSFIIGLVSASFAYALFSEKGDQEELVAEDDQTEDIEINDFSGRHVTLSCQTCRKLKRHKEVEPNLFQCVKCKRHVDLRSA
;
A
#
# COMPACT_ATOMS: atom_id res chain seq x y z
N MET A 1 22.15 35.71 18.65
CA MET A 1 21.90 34.33 18.23
C MET A 1 21.38 34.40 16.82
N GLU A 2 22.17 33.91 15.87
CA GLU A 2 21.92 34.00 14.45
C GLU A 2 20.63 33.22 14.11
N TRP A 3 19.53 33.95 13.90
CA TRP A 3 18.24 33.39 13.48
C TRP A 3 18.38 32.50 12.23
N HIS A 4 19.39 32.79 11.42
CA HIS A 4 19.81 31.98 10.27
C HIS A 4 20.14 30.53 10.65
N SER A 5 20.84 30.29 11.76
CA SER A 5 21.19 28.92 12.19
C SER A 5 19.97 28.10 12.57
N PHE A 6 18.92 28.75 13.11
CA PHE A 6 17.66 28.08 13.44
C PHE A 6 16.89 27.67 12.18
N ILE A 7 16.77 28.58 11.20
CA ILE A 7 16.10 28.28 9.92
C ILE A 7 16.85 27.18 9.15
N ILE A 8 18.17 27.27 9.07
CA ILE A 8 18.99 26.27 8.36
C ILE A 8 18.87 24.89 9.05
N GLY A 9 18.79 24.86 10.38
CA GLY A 9 18.51 23.64 11.15
C GLY A 9 17.14 23.04 10.80
N LEU A 10 16.09 23.86 10.75
CA LEU A 10 14.74 23.41 10.41
C LEU A 10 14.66 22.87 8.97
N VAL A 11 15.28 23.56 8.02
CA VAL A 11 15.31 23.16 6.61
C VAL A 11 16.11 21.86 6.42
N SER A 12 17.26 21.72 7.08
CA SER A 12 18.06 20.49 6.98
C SER A 12 17.38 19.30 7.65
N ALA A 13 16.74 19.49 8.80
CA ALA A 13 15.98 18.43 9.48
C ALA A 13 14.77 17.95 8.67
N SER A 14 14.00 18.87 8.08
CA SER A 14 12.86 18.51 7.22
C SER A 14 13.29 17.80 5.93
N PHE A 15 14.40 18.22 5.32
CA PHE A 15 14.97 17.56 4.15
C PHE A 15 15.48 16.14 4.45
N ALA A 16 16.19 15.98 5.58
CA ALA A 16 16.61 14.66 6.04
C ALA A 16 15.40 13.76 6.33
N TYR A 17 14.37 14.29 7.01
CA TYR A 17 13.14 13.55 7.27
C TYR A 17 12.47 13.09 5.98
N ALA A 18 12.31 13.94 4.97
CA ALA A 18 11.73 13.56 3.69
C ALA A 18 12.53 12.43 2.99
N LEU A 19 13.86 12.54 2.96
CA LEU A 19 14.73 11.52 2.34
C LEU A 19 14.69 10.15 3.05
N PHE A 20 14.50 10.14 4.37
CA PHE A 20 14.49 8.90 5.15
C PHE A 20 13.07 8.36 5.39
N SER A 21 12.03 9.20 5.30
CA SER A 21 10.62 8.78 5.36
C SER A 21 10.24 7.95 4.14
N GLU A 22 10.80 8.24 2.96
CA GLU A 22 10.54 7.48 1.72
C GLU A 22 11.09 6.05 1.76
N LYS A 23 11.98 5.72 2.70
CA LYS A 23 12.48 4.34 2.92
C LYS A 23 11.75 3.58 4.03
N GLY A 24 10.95 4.27 4.85
CA GLY A 24 10.16 3.68 5.92
C GLY A 24 8.78 3.25 5.48
N ASP A 25 8.18 3.96 4.52
CA ASP A 25 6.79 3.73 4.11
C ASP A 25 6.71 3.27 2.66
N GLN A 26 6.84 1.96 2.49
CA GLN A 26 6.10 1.24 1.45
C GLN A 26 4.65 0.95 1.91
N GLU A 27 4.14 1.75 2.86
CA GLU A 27 2.74 1.83 3.26
C GLU A 27 2.17 3.19 2.82
N GLU A 28 1.40 3.14 1.74
CA GLU A 28 0.27 4.04 1.45
C GLU A 28 0.54 5.56 1.30
N LEU A 29 1.28 5.93 0.25
CA LEU A 29 0.96 7.13 -0.53
C LEU A 29 0.37 6.70 -1.88
N VAL A 30 -0.82 6.08 -1.83
CA VAL A 30 -1.70 6.05 -2.99
C VAL A 30 -2.41 7.40 -2.98
N ALA A 31 -2.08 8.24 -3.94
CA ALA A 31 -2.86 9.41 -4.29
C ALA A 31 -4.34 8.98 -4.41
N GLU A 32 -5.13 9.38 -3.43
CA GLU A 32 -6.57 9.18 -3.39
C GLU A 32 -7.21 10.25 -4.30
N ASP A 33 -7.10 10.00 -5.61
CA ASP A 33 -7.98 10.59 -6.62
C ASP A 33 -8.61 9.43 -7.38
N ASP A 34 -9.59 8.77 -6.75
CA ASP A 34 -10.74 8.29 -7.50
C ASP A 34 -11.91 8.03 -6.55
N GLN A 35 -12.99 8.74 -6.85
CA GLN A 35 -14.31 8.64 -6.24
C GLN A 35 -14.81 7.18 -6.31
N THR A 36 -14.94 6.49 -5.19
CA THR A 36 -15.95 5.43 -5.01
C THR A 36 -16.13 5.08 -3.54
N GLU A 37 -17.21 5.60 -2.96
CA GLU A 37 -18.16 4.95 -2.05
C GLU A 37 -17.60 4.00 -0.96
N ASP A 38 -17.80 4.43 0.29
CA ASP A 38 -18.21 3.64 1.48
C ASP A 38 -18.00 2.13 1.39
N ILE A 39 -16.82 1.65 1.78
CA ILE A 39 -16.66 0.26 2.18
C ILE A 39 -15.73 0.19 3.41
N GLU A 40 -16.28 0.56 4.58
CA GLU A 40 -15.78 0.08 5.87
C GLU A 40 -16.05 -1.44 5.96
N ILE A 41 -15.17 -2.27 5.37
CA ILE A 41 -15.20 -3.72 5.63
C ILE A 41 -14.27 -4.02 6.79
N ASN A 42 -14.90 -4.09 7.95
CA ASN A 42 -14.40 -4.67 9.19
C ASN A 42 -14.28 -6.21 9.03
N ASP A 43 -13.41 -6.72 8.15
CA ASP A 43 -13.15 -8.17 8.03
C ASP A 43 -11.90 -8.57 8.83
N PHE A 44 -12.15 -9.10 10.03
CA PHE A 44 -11.14 -9.53 11.01
C PHE A 44 -10.36 -10.82 10.62
N SER A 45 -10.33 -11.25 9.35
CA SER A 45 -9.81 -12.60 9.01
C SER A 45 -9.14 -12.79 7.65
N GLY A 46 -9.09 -11.78 6.76
CA GLY A 46 -8.54 -11.98 5.42
C GLY A 46 -7.25 -11.20 5.19
N ARG A 47 -6.11 -11.86 4.95
CA ARG A 47 -4.89 -11.17 4.52
C ARG A 47 -5.11 -10.61 3.11
N HIS A 48 -4.69 -9.37 2.91
CA HIS A 48 -4.65 -8.75 1.59
C HIS A 48 -3.22 -8.78 1.06
N VAL A 49 -3.02 -9.30 -0.13
CA VAL A 49 -1.68 -9.43 -0.75
C VAL A 49 -1.71 -8.86 -2.16
N THR A 50 -0.64 -8.17 -2.54
CA THR A 50 -0.41 -7.70 -3.91
C THR A 50 0.24 -8.82 -4.73
N LEU A 51 -0.51 -9.37 -5.67
CA LEU A 51 -0.06 -10.47 -6.55
C LEU A 51 -0.29 -10.09 -8.02
N SER A 52 0.47 -10.72 -8.92
CA SER A 52 0.25 -10.60 -10.36
C SER A 52 -0.98 -11.41 -10.75
N CYS A 53 -2.05 -10.72 -11.17
CA CYS A 53 -3.26 -11.41 -11.60
C CYS A 53 -3.10 -11.90 -13.05
N GLN A 54 -3.28 -13.20 -13.30
CA GLN A 54 -3.21 -13.78 -14.66
C GLN A 54 -4.21 -13.13 -15.64
N THR A 55 -5.39 -12.73 -15.16
CA THR A 55 -6.42 -12.09 -16.00
C THR A 55 -6.19 -10.60 -16.17
N CYS A 56 -5.86 -9.87 -15.10
CA CYS A 56 -5.62 -8.43 -15.21
C CYS A 56 -4.23 -8.09 -15.79
N ARG A 57 -3.31 -9.05 -15.87
CA ARG A 57 -1.91 -8.89 -16.31
C ARG A 57 -1.17 -7.73 -15.63
N LYS A 58 -1.58 -7.42 -14.40
CA LYS A 58 -1.06 -6.32 -13.57
C LYS A 58 -1.02 -6.77 -12.11
N LEU A 59 -0.16 -6.12 -11.33
CA LEU A 59 -0.17 -6.22 -9.88
C LEU A 59 -1.48 -5.63 -9.35
N LYS A 60 -2.25 -6.44 -8.63
CA LYS A 60 -3.53 -6.03 -8.06
C LYS A 60 -3.68 -6.60 -6.64
N ARG A 61 -4.51 -5.94 -5.84
CA ARG A 61 -4.90 -6.43 -4.51
C ARG A 61 -5.74 -7.70 -4.67
N HIS A 62 -5.39 -8.72 -3.89
CA HIS A 62 -6.14 -9.96 -3.75
C HIS A 62 -6.53 -10.16 -2.29
N LYS A 63 -7.74 -10.66 -2.06
CA LYS A 63 -8.27 -11.02 -0.73
C LYS A 63 -8.05 -12.51 -0.50
N GLU A 64 -7.51 -12.88 0.66
CA GLU A 64 -7.45 -14.28 1.08
C GLU A 64 -8.86 -14.80 1.37
N VAL A 65 -9.25 -15.87 0.67
CA VAL A 65 -10.55 -16.55 0.86
C VAL A 65 -10.38 -17.78 1.75
N GLU A 66 -9.30 -18.51 1.53
CA GLU A 66 -8.85 -19.63 2.36
C GLU A 66 -7.31 -19.57 2.47
N PRO A 67 -6.67 -20.27 3.42
CA PRO A 67 -5.21 -20.30 3.50
C PRO A 67 -4.58 -20.69 2.16
N ASN A 68 -3.73 -19.82 1.63
CA ASN A 68 -3.09 -19.95 0.31
C ASN A 68 -4.03 -19.91 -0.92
N LEU A 69 -5.30 -19.53 -0.76
CA LEU A 69 -6.24 -19.27 -1.86
C LEU A 69 -6.65 -17.79 -1.87
N PHE A 70 -6.27 -17.10 -2.92
CA PHE A 70 -6.46 -15.65 -3.04
C PHE A 70 -7.45 -15.32 -4.15
N GLN A 71 -8.29 -14.30 -3.97
CA GLN A 71 -9.23 -13.83 -4.97
C GLN A 71 -8.91 -12.38 -5.38
N CYS A 72 -8.77 -12.12 -6.68
CA CYS A 72 -8.51 -10.77 -7.17
C CYS A 72 -9.72 -9.86 -6.93
N VAL A 73 -9.53 -8.69 -6.32
CA VAL A 73 -10.62 -7.74 -6.03
C VAL A 73 -11.27 -7.20 -7.31
N LYS A 74 -10.50 -7.07 -8.41
CA LYS A 74 -11.00 -6.52 -9.68
C LYS A 74 -11.73 -7.54 -10.56
N CYS A 75 -11.07 -8.66 -10.86
CA CYS A 75 -11.61 -9.65 -11.81
C CYS A 75 -12.27 -10.86 -11.13
N LYS A 76 -12.24 -10.94 -9.79
CA LYS A 76 -12.81 -12.02 -8.97
C LYS A 76 -12.25 -13.41 -9.26
N ARG A 77 -11.17 -13.51 -10.05
CA ARG A 77 -10.51 -14.78 -10.35
C ARG A 77 -9.70 -15.24 -9.14
N HIS A 78 -9.78 -16.54 -8.88
CA HIS A 78 -9.03 -17.20 -7.84
C HIS A 78 -7.61 -17.51 -8.33
N VAL A 79 -6.65 -17.27 -7.45
CA VAL A 79 -5.23 -17.58 -7.58
C VAL A 79 -4.93 -18.52 -6.42
N ASP A 80 -4.70 -19.78 -6.77
CA ASP A 80 -4.36 -20.81 -5.80
C ASP A 80 -2.82 -20.92 -5.72
N LEU A 81 -2.27 -20.68 -4.53
CA LEU A 81 -0.84 -20.86 -4.24
C LEU A 81 -0.57 -22.22 -3.57
N ARG A 82 -1.59 -23.06 -3.35
CA ARG A 82 -1.43 -24.41 -2.80
C ARG A 82 -0.79 -25.38 -3.78
N SER A 83 -0.96 -25.13 -5.08
CA SER A 83 -0.44 -26.00 -6.14
C SER A 83 0.94 -25.57 -6.67
N ALA A 84 1.66 -24.74 -5.92
CA ALA A 84 3.00 -24.26 -6.30
C ALA A 84 4.08 -25.34 -6.06
#